data_AF-A0A3B0TYG2-F1
#
_entry.id   AF-A0A3B0TYG2-F1
#
_cell.length_a   1.000
_cell.length_b   1.000
_cell.length_c   1.000
_cell.angle_alpha   90.00
_cell.angle_beta   90.00
_cell.angle_gamma   90.00
#
_symmetry.space_group_name_H-M   'P 1'
#
loop_
_entity.id
_entity.type
_entity.pdbx_description
1 polymer ?
#
loop_
_entity_poly.entity_id
_entity_poly.type
_entity_poly.pdbx_seq_one_letter_code
_entity_poly.pdbx_strand_id
1 'polypeptide(L)'
;MANYQELLSKAVGALPQSNGASRREVYEKARKALVAQLRAISPPLPAREITQHRLELEDCIRQVEHEATEALLGGLKNVEETSIPLE
;
A
#
# COMPACT_ATOMS: atom_id res chain seq x y z
N MET A 1 16.87 -5.23 1.72
CA MET A 1 16.05 -4.09 2.16
C MET A 1 14.63 -4.59 2.22
N ALA A 2 13.93 -4.45 3.35
CA ALA A 2 12.63 -5.09 3.54
C ALA A 2 11.66 -4.67 2.43
N ASN A 3 11.11 -5.64 1.70
CA ASN A 3 10.23 -5.44 0.55
C ASN A 3 8.82 -5.00 1.00
N TYR A 4 8.72 -3.99 1.88
CA TYR A 4 7.45 -3.48 2.41
C TYR A 4 6.51 -3.07 1.29
N GLN A 5 7.04 -2.42 0.25
CA GLN A 5 6.26 -2.04 -0.93
C GLN A 5 5.66 -3.25 -1.64
N GLU A 6 6.42 -4.32 -1.89
CA GLU A 6 5.88 -5.52 -2.53
C GLU A 6 4.87 -6.25 -1.65
N LEU A 7 5.10 -6.31 -0.33
CA LEU A 7 4.18 -6.92 0.61
C LEU A 7 2.84 -6.16 0.62
N LEU A 8 2.89 -4.82 0.67
CA LEU A 8 1.73 -3.95 0.63
C LEU A 8 1.01 -4.04 -0.71
N SER A 9 1.74 -3.97 -1.82
CA SER A 9 1.20 -4.08 -3.18
C SER A 9 0.48 -5.42 -3.38
N LYS A 10 1.09 -6.53 -2.95
CA LYS A 10 0.44 -7.86 -2.95
C LYS A 10 -0.80 -7.90 -2.07
N ALA A 11 -0.73 -7.36 -0.85
CA ALA A 11 -1.87 -7.35 0.06
C ALA A 11 -3.04 -6.53 -0.49
N VAL A 12 -2.76 -5.38 -1.09
CA VAL A 12 -3.75 -4.51 -1.76
C VAL A 12 -4.31 -5.16 -3.01
N GLY A 13 -3.47 -5.78 -3.85
CA GLY A 13 -3.89 -6.48 -5.06
C GLY A 13 -4.67 -7.77 -4.79
N ALA A 14 -4.46 -8.40 -3.64
CA ALA A 14 -5.24 -9.55 -3.18
C ALA A 14 -6.61 -9.17 -2.60
N LEU A 15 -6.91 -7.88 -2.43
CA LEU A 15 -8.22 -7.45 -1.95
C LEU A 15 -9.29 -7.71 -3.01
N PRO A 16 -10.40 -8.39 -2.67
CA PRO A 16 -11.49 -8.66 -3.60
C PRO A 16 -12.20 -7.38 -4.05
N GLN A 17 -12.12 -6.33 -3.23
CA GLN A 17 -12.57 -4.99 -3.55
C GLN A 17 -11.40 -4.01 -3.40
N SER A 18 -10.91 -3.50 -4.52
CA SER A 18 -9.89 -2.46 -4.59
C SER A 18 -10.45 -1.06 -4.28
N ASN A 19 -11.34 -0.98 -3.28
CA ASN A 19 -11.90 0.28 -2.79
C ASN A 19 -10.95 0.92 -1.76
N GLY A 20 -10.97 2.27 -1.67
CA GLY A 20 -10.05 3.00 -0.79
C GLY A 20 -10.18 2.62 0.70
N ALA A 21 -11.37 2.19 1.13
CA ALA A 21 -11.62 1.73 2.49
C ALA A 21 -10.87 0.42 2.81
N SER A 22 -10.97 -0.60 1.94
CA SER A 22 -10.29 -1.89 2.16
C SER A 22 -8.78 -1.75 2.15
N ARG A 23 -8.23 -0.90 1.26
CA ARG A 23 -6.79 -0.59 1.25
C ARG A 23 -6.34 0.05 2.55
N ARG A 24 -7.11 1.01 3.06
CA ARG A 24 -6.83 1.69 4.33
C ARG A 24 -6.77 0.72 5.52
N GLU A 25 -7.63 -0.30 5.55
CA GLU A 25 -7.55 -1.34 6.57
C GLU A 25 -6.25 -2.15 6.51
N VAL A 26 -5.77 -2.48 5.30
CA VAL A 26 -4.50 -3.19 5.10
C VAL A 26 -3.33 -2.34 5.63
N TYR A 27 -3.30 -1.05 5.31
CA TYR A 27 -2.25 -0.14 5.76
C TYR A 27 -2.23 0.01 7.29
N GLU A 28 -3.40 0.17 7.91
CA GLU A 28 -3.52 0.23 9.37
C GLU A 28 -3.04 -1.05 10.06
N LYS A 29 -3.36 -2.23 9.49
CA LYS A 29 -2.86 -3.51 9.98
C LYS A 29 -1.34 -3.61 9.83
N ALA A 30 -0.79 -3.20 8.69
CA ALA A 30 0.66 -3.19 8.44
C ALA A 30 1.41 -2.32 9.45
N ARG A 31 0.90 -1.10 9.75
CA ARG A 31 1.49 -0.21 10.75
C ARG A 31 1.56 -0.85 12.14
N LYS A 32 0.44 -1.44 12.59
CA LYS A 32 0.38 -2.10 13.90
C LYS A 32 1.33 -3.30 13.96
N ALA A 33 1.35 -4.12 12.90
CA ALA A 33 2.23 -5.27 12.81
C ALA A 33 3.70 -4.88 12.81
N LEU A 34 4.10 -3.83 12.08
CA LEU A 34 5.47 -3.34 12.04
C LEU A 34 5.93 -2.90 13.45
N VAL A 35 5.14 -2.07 14.14
CA VAL A 35 5.50 -1.61 15.49
C VAL A 35 5.59 -2.77 16.48
N ALA A 36 4.68 -3.75 16.39
CA ALA A 36 4.73 -4.95 17.22
C ALA A 36 6.00 -5.77 16.97
N GLN A 37 6.36 -5.99 15.70
CA GLN A 37 7.57 -6.71 15.31
C GLN A 37 8.84 -5.98 15.77
N LEU A 38 8.94 -4.67 15.53
CA LEU A 38 10.11 -3.87 15.93
C LEU A 38 10.31 -3.86 17.45
N ARG A 39 9.22 -3.90 18.23
CA ARG A 39 9.28 -4.01 19.70
C ARG A 39 9.61 -5.42 20.20
N ALA A 40 9.31 -6.44 19.40
CA ALA A 40 9.61 -7.84 19.73
C ALA A 40 11.08 -8.21 19.48
N ILE A 41 11.84 -7.38 18.76
CA ILE A 41 13.27 -7.59 18.51
C ILE A 41 14.06 -7.45 19.83
N SER A 42 14.97 -8.40 20.08
CA SER A 42 15.89 -8.39 21.22
C SER A 42 17.34 -8.55 20.75
N PRO A 43 18.26 -7.64 21.15
CA PRO A 43 18.05 -6.45 21.98
C PRO A 43 17.16 -5.38 21.29
N PRO A 44 16.44 -4.55 22.06
CA PRO A 44 15.49 -3.59 21.51
C PRO A 44 16.18 -2.59 20.58
N LEU A 45 15.56 -2.35 19.41
CA LEU A 45 16.06 -1.38 18.43
C LEU A 45 16.06 0.05 19.01
N PRO A 46 17.00 0.90 18.56
CA PRO A 46 16.98 2.32 18.90
C PRO A 46 15.65 2.97 18.49
N ALA A 47 15.16 3.92 19.29
CA ALA A 47 13.96 4.68 18.94
C ALA A 47 14.06 5.37 17.57
N ARG A 48 15.28 5.75 17.15
CA ARG A 48 15.58 6.28 15.82
C ARG A 48 15.27 5.28 14.71
N GLU A 49 15.74 4.04 14.82
CA GLU A 49 15.52 2.99 13.81
C GLU A 49 14.03 2.65 13.71
N ILE A 50 13.33 2.59 14.86
CA ILE A 50 11.88 2.36 14.88
C ILE A 50 11.16 3.48 14.12
N THR A 51 11.59 4.73 14.31
CA THR A 51 11.01 5.88 13.62
C THR A 51 11.32 5.84 12.12
N GLN A 52 12.55 5.48 11.73
CA GLN A 52 12.92 5.32 10.31
C GLN A 52 12.08 4.25 9.62
N HIS A 53 11.95 3.06 10.20
CA HIS A 53 11.10 2.01 9.63
C HIS A 53 9.63 2.42 9.53
N ARG A 54 9.12 3.19 10.49
CA ARG A 54 7.77 3.74 10.39
C ARG A 54 7.64 4.71 9.23
N LEU A 55 8.60 5.62 9.04
CA LEU A 55 8.60 6.56 7.92
C LEU A 55 8.70 5.84 6.57
N GLU A 56 9.61 4.86 6.45
CA GLU A 56 9.74 4.02 5.25
C GLU A 56 8.42 3.31 4.91
N LEU A 57 7.71 2.79 5.92
CA LEU A 57 6.41 2.18 5.71
C LEU A 57 5.38 3.21 5.21
N GLU A 58 5.34 4.41 5.79
CA GLU A 58 4.42 5.47 5.34
C GLU A 58 4.67 5.89 3.89
N ASP A 59 5.93 6.04 3.50
CA ASP A 59 6.29 6.39 2.13
C ASP A 59 5.96 5.24 1.15
N CYS A 60 6.20 3.98 1.54
CA CYS A 60 5.76 2.82 0.76
C CYS A 60 4.23 2.79 0.60
N ILE A 61 3.47 3.08 1.66
CA ILE A 61 2.00 3.14 1.61
C ILE A 61 1.55 4.21 0.61
N ARG A 62 2.13 5.41 0.65
CA ARG A 62 1.79 6.50 -0.28
C ARG A 62 2.05 6.11 -1.73
N GLN A 63 3.17 5.47 -1.99
CA GLN A 63 3.52 5.02 -3.34
C GLN A 63 2.53 3.95 -3.85
N VAL A 64 2.22 2.94 -3.02
CA VAL A 64 1.24 1.89 -3.38
C VAL A 64 -0.17 2.46 -3.52
N GLU A 65 -0.58 3.41 -2.69
CA GLU A 65 -1.87 4.09 -2.81
C GLU A 65 -1.95 4.89 -4.12
N HIS A 66 -0.88 5.59 -4.48
CA HIS A 66 -0.80 6.33 -5.74
C HIS A 66 -0.92 5.37 -6.93
N GLU A 67 -0.12 4.31 -6.96
CA GLU A 67 -0.18 3.28 -8.02
C GLU A 67 -1.54 2.59 -8.11
N ALA A 68 -2.16 2.25 -6.97
CA ALA A 68 -3.48 1.63 -6.94
C ALA A 68 -4.58 2.59 -7.40
N THR A 69 -4.44 3.89 -7.13
CA THR A 69 -5.36 4.93 -7.58
C THR A 69 -5.19 5.20 -9.07
N GLU A 70 -3.96 5.29 -9.56
CA GLU A 70 -3.66 5.42 -11.00
C GLU A 70 -4.11 4.19 -11.79
N ALA A 71 -3.92 2.98 -11.27
CA ALA A 71 -4.43 1.76 -11.89
C ALA A 71 -5.97 1.76 -11.99
N LEU A 72 -6.65 2.22 -10.93
CA LEU A 72 -8.10 2.37 -10.95
C LEU A 72 -8.55 3.45 -11.96
N LEU A 73 -7.85 4.59 -12.02
CA LEU A 73 -8.17 5.69 -12.94
C LEU A 73 -7.86 5.35 -14.40
N GLY A 74 -6.75 4.66 -14.68
CA GLY A 74 -6.40 4.17 -16.00
C GLY A 74 -7.38 3.12 -16.51
N GLY A 75 -7.91 2.28 -15.62
CA GLY A 75 -8.99 1.36 -15.94
C GLY A 75 -10.28 2.06 -16.38
N LEU A 76 -10.57 3.25 -15.86
CA LEU A 76 -11.74 4.04 -16.26
C LEU A 76 -11.58 4.68 -17.65
N LYS A 77 -10.38 5.16 -18.01
CA LYS A 77 -10.11 5.79 -19.32
C LYS A 77 -10.23 4.82 -20.50
N ASN A 78 -9.88 3.55 -20.31
CA ASN A 78 -10.01 2.52 -21.36
C ASN A 78 -11.46 2.21 -21.76
N VAL A 79 -12.45 2.56 -20.94
CA VAL A 79 -13.88 2.31 -21.22
C VAL A 79 -14.46 3.37 -22.15
N GLU A 80 -13.92 4.59 -22.17
CA GLU A 80 -14.44 5.69 -23.01
C GLU A 80 -14.01 5.57 -24.48
N GLU A 81 -12.84 4.98 -24.79
CA GLU A 81 -12.35 4.84 -26.19
C GLU A 81 -13.05 3.76 -27.02
N THR A 82 -13.77 2.81 -26.40
CA THR A 82 -14.44 1.71 -27.13
C THR A 82 -15.87 2.05 -27.60
N SER A 83 -16.37 3.25 -27.29
CA SER A 83 -17.80 3.59 -27.44
C SER A 83 -18.11 4.62 -28.54
N ILE A 84 -17.24 4.83 -29.52
CA ILE A 84 -17.53 5.73 -30.66
C ILE A 84 -17.78 4.91 -31.93
N PRO A 85 -19.04 4.55 -32.28
CA PRO A 85 -19.36 4.16 -33.64
C PRO A 85 -19.22 5.40 -34.53
N LEU A 86 -18.37 5.32 -35.56
CA LEU A 86 -18.40 6.24 -36.69
C LEU A 86 -19.66 5.92 -37.52
N GLU A 87 -20.60 6.87 -37.52
CA GLU A 87 -21.75 6.91 -38.43
C GLU A 87 -21.38 7.68 -39.71
#